data_AF-A0A831P2L0-F1
#
_entry.id   AF-A0A831P2L0-F1
#
_cell.length_a   1.000
_cell.length_b   1.000
_cell.length_c   1.000
_cell.angle_alpha   90.00
_cell.angle_beta   90.00
_cell.angle_gamma   90.00
#
_symmetry.space_group_name_H-M   'P 1'
#
loop_
_entity.id
_entity.type
_entity.pdbx_description
1 polymer ?
#
loop_
_entity_poly.entity_id
_entity_poly.type
_entity_poly.pdbx_seq_one_letter_code
_entity_poly.pdbx_strand_id
1 'polypeptide(L)' 'MKPILIIQNCKIESAGTILDYFNQKGISYTVFHSYNNNDFPDVENYEAVINLGCPHSVIEYQQHQFVQKL' A
#
# COMPACT_ATOMS: atom_id res chain seq x y z
N MET A 1 -6.50 -0.60 18.47
CA MET A 1 -5.32 -0.34 17.63
C MET A 1 -5.79 0.17 16.29
N LYS A 2 -5.10 1.15 15.72
CA LYS A 2 -5.34 1.56 14.34
C LYS A 2 -4.83 0.44 13.41
N PRO A 3 -5.43 0.22 12.23
CA PRO A 3 -4.93 -0.80 11.31
C PRO A 3 -3.55 -0.41 10.75
N ILE A 4 -2.82 -1.41 10.24
CA ILE A 4 -1.64 -1.18 9.40
C ILE A 4 -2.09 -0.91 7.97
N LEU A 5 -1.60 0.17 7.35
CA LEU A 5 -1.82 0.45 5.93
C LEU A 5 -0.82 -0.33 5.08
N ILE A 6 -1.29 -1.05 4.08
CA ILE A 6 -0.47 -1.72 3.07
C ILE A 6 -0.72 -1.04 1.74
N ILE A 7 0.31 -0.40 1.17
CA ILE A 7 0.25 0.22 -0.15
C ILE A 7 0.70 -0.80 -1.19
N GLN A 8 -0.21 -1.22 -2.05
CA GLN A 8 0.06 -2.11 -3.17
C GLN A 8 0.19 -1.30 -4.46
N ASN A 9 1.37 -1.33 -5.06
CA ASN A 9 1.74 -0.45 -6.17
C ASN A 9 1.53 -1.04 -7.57
N CYS A 10 1.34 -2.35 -7.69
CA CYS A 10 0.90 -2.99 -8.92
C CYS A 10 -0.02 -4.19 -8.61
N LYS A 11 -0.89 -4.55 -9.56
CA LYS A 11 -1.91 -5.60 -9.34
C LYS A 11 -1.32 -6.98 -9.02
N ILE A 12 -0.13 -7.29 -9.54
CA ILE A 12 0.48 -8.62 -9.41
C ILE A 12 1.36 -8.78 -8.17
N GLU A 13 1.84 -7.68 -7.57
CA GLU A 13 2.66 -7.70 -6.35
C GLU A 13 1.80 -7.46 -5.11
N SER A 14 1.03 -8.47 -4.70
CA SER A 14 0.27 -8.41 -3.45
C SER A 14 1.18 -8.60 -2.23
N ALA A 15 0.65 -8.30 -1.04
CA ALA A 15 1.38 -8.47 0.22
C ALA A 15 1.68 -9.94 0.60
N GLY A 16 1.06 -10.92 -0.08
CA GLY A 16 1.32 -12.34 0.10
C GLY A 16 1.37 -12.78 1.57
N THR A 17 2.49 -13.38 1.97
CA THR A 17 2.70 -13.96 3.32
C THR A 17 2.62 -12.95 4.46
N ILE A 18 2.73 -11.64 4.20
CA ILE A 18 2.48 -10.61 5.21
C ILE A 18 1.02 -10.67 5.67
N LEU A 19 0.07 -10.84 4.73
CA LEU A 19 -1.35 -10.94 5.07
C LEU A 19 -1.65 -12.23 5.82
N ASP A 20 -1.01 -13.34 5.44
CA ASP A 20 -1.14 -14.62 6.15
C ASP A 20 -0.69 -14.48 7.61
N TYR A 21 0.44 -13.81 7.85
CA TYR A 21 0.92 -13.53 9.18
C TYR A 21 -0.03 -12.62 9.98
N PHE A 22 -0.54 -11.54 9.37
CA PHE A 22 -1.49 -10.65 10.03
C PHE A 22 -2.80 -11.35 10.40
N ASN A 23 -3.34 -12.17 9.49
CA ASN A 23 -4.53 -12.97 9.73
C ASN A 23 -4.29 -13.97 10.89
N GLN A 24 -3.14 -14.65 10.90
CA GLN A 24 -2.79 -15.59 11.97
C GLN A 24 -2.64 -14.90 13.35
N LYS A 25 -2.13 -13.66 13.37
CA LYS A 25 -1.88 -12.89 14.60
C LYS A 25 -3.05 -12.00 15.03
N GLY A 26 -4.12 -11.93 14.24
CA GLY A 26 -5.24 -11.01 14.51
C GLY A 26 -4.84 -9.54 14.39
N ILE A 27 -3.84 -9.22 13.57
CA ILE A 27 -3.39 -7.85 13.31
C ILE A 27 -4.33 -7.23 12.28
N SER A 28 -4.90 -6.07 12.60
CA SER A 28 -5.79 -5.34 11.68
C SER A 28 -4.97 -4.62 10.61
N TYR A 29 -5.42 -4.70 9.35
CA TYR A 29 -4.78 -4.03 8.22
C TYR A 29 -5.79 -3.53 7.19
N THR A 30 -5.34 -2.62 6.33
CA THR A 30 -6.07 -2.13 5.15
C THR A 30 -5.13 -2.17 3.96
N VAL A 31 -5.58 -2.75 2.83
CA VAL A 31 -4.82 -2.73 1.57
C VAL A 31 -5.34 -1.60 0.70
N PHE A 32 -4.47 -0.66 0.36
CA PHE A 32 -4.73 0.42 -0.59
C PHE A 32 -4.04 0.11 -1.92
N HIS A 33 -4.81 0.10 -3.01
CA HIS A 33 -4.31 -0.13 -4.36
C HIS A 33 -4.00 1.20 -5.03
N SER A 34 -2.75 1.66 -4.99
CA SER A 34 -2.36 2.98 -5.50
C SER A 34 -2.56 3.10 -7.01
N TYR A 35 -2.45 1.99 -7.75
CA TYR A 35 -2.68 1.92 -9.19
C TYR A 35 -4.14 2.14 -9.63
N ASN A 36 -5.09 2.30 -8.71
CA ASN A 36 -6.49 2.60 -9.03
C ASN A 36 -6.79 4.12 -9.10
N ASN A 37 -5.78 4.99 -8.97
CA ASN A 37 -5.92 6.46 -9.01
C ASN A 37 -6.86 7.09 -7.97
N ASN A 38 -7.22 6.34 -6.93
CA ASN A 38 -7.90 6.89 -5.76
C ASN A 38 -6.95 7.81 -4.98
N ASP A 39 -7.51 8.71 -4.19
CA ASP A 39 -6.70 9.53 -3.29
C ASP A 39 -6.14 8.67 -2.16
N PHE A 40 -4.91 8.97 -1.73
CA PHE A 40 -4.28 8.25 -0.63
C PHE A 40 -5.08 8.48 0.66
N PRO A 41 -5.25 7.42 1.48
CA PRO A 41 -5.95 7.57 2.74
C PRO A 41 -5.08 8.38 3.73
N ASP A 42 -5.73 9.08 4.65
CA ASP A 42 -5.03 9.86 5.68
C ASP A 42 -4.24 8.93 6.61
N VAL A 43 -2.93 9.15 6.68
CA VAL A 43 -1.97 8.35 7.44
C VAL A 43 -2.24 8.38 8.94
N GLU A 44 -2.89 9.43 9.45
CA GLU A 44 -3.28 9.54 10.86
C GLU A 44 -4.31 8.47 11.25
N ASN A 45 -4.97 7.80 10.31
CA ASN A 45 -5.89 6.69 10.60
C ASN A 45 -5.19 5.35 10.82
N TYR A 46 -3.87 5.27 10.63
CA TYR A 46 -3.11 4.02 10.66
C TYR A 46 -2.02 4.03 11.73
N GLU A 47 -1.62 2.84 12.17
CA GLU A 47 -0.54 2.67 13.15
C GLU A 47 0.84 2.62 12.49
N ALA A 48 0.90 2.05 11.29
CA ALA A 48 2.10 1.92 10.48
C ALA A 48 1.73 1.80 9.00
N VAL A 49 2.72 2.01 8.13
CA VAL A 49 2.59 1.87 6.68
C VAL A 49 3.62 0.86 6.16
N ILE A 50 3.17 -0.08 5.34
CA ILE A 50 4.00 -1.00 4.56
C ILE A 50 3.83 -0.64 3.09
N ASN A 51 4.89 -0.15 2.46
CA ASN A 51 4.90 0.12 1.02
C ASN A 51 5.51 -1.08 0.28
N LEU A 52 4.73 -1.72 -0.59
CA LEU A 52 5.18 -2.89 -1.36
C LEU A 52 6.03 -2.48 -2.57
N GLY A 53 6.62 -3.48 -3.21
CA GLY A 53 7.36 -3.31 -4.47
C GLY A 53 6.47 -2.85 -5.63
N CYS A 54 7.15 -2.52 -6.73
CA CYS A 54 6.53 -2.35 -8.04
C CYS A 54 7.59 -2.51 -9.14
N PRO A 55 7.18 -2.77 -10.40
CA PRO A 55 8.10 -2.83 -11.53
C PRO A 55 8.45 -1.43 -12.07
N HIS A 56 8.31 -0.38 -11.26
CA HIS A 56 8.53 1.01 -11.66
C HIS A 56 9.73 1.60 -10.93
N SER A 57 10.50 2.42 -11.65
CA SER A 57 11.58 3.17 -11.04
C SER A 57 11.05 4.41 -10.33
N VAL A 58 11.60 4.71 -9.15
CA VAL A 58 11.24 5.93 -8.41
C VAL A 58 11.54 7.21 -9.19
N ILE A 59 12.55 7.20 -10.08
CA ILE A 59 12.88 8.38 -10.90
C ILE A 59 11.89 8.62 -12.05
N GLU A 60 11.07 7.60 -12.38
CA GLU A 60 10.05 7.67 -13.43
C GLU A 60 8.68 8.07 -12.85
N TYR A 61 8.64 8.64 -11.63
CA TYR A 61 7.40 8.97 -10.92
C TYR A 61 6.40 9.79 -11.73
N GLN A 62 6.88 10.65 -12.65
CA GLN A 62 6.03 11.44 -13.55
C GLN A 62 5.24 10.59 -14.55
N GLN A 63 5.58 9.32 -14.74
CA GLN A 63 4.85 8.40 -15.62
C GLN A 63 3.69 7.69 -14.90
N HIS A 64 3.56 7.88 -13.57
CA HIS A 64 2.61 7.18 -12.72
C HIS A 64 1.63 8.16 -12.06
N GLN A 65 0.38 8.14 -12.50
CA GLN A 65 -0.66 9.10 -12.08
C GLN A 65 -0.86 9.16 -10.56
N PHE A 66 -0.65 8.06 -9.83
CA PHE A 66 -0.79 8.04 -8.37
C PHE A 66 0.38 8.69 -7.64
N VAL A 67 1.60 8.70 -8.21
CA VAL A 67 2.76 9.34 -7.57
C VAL A 67 2.77 10.85 -7.84
N GLN A 68 2.22 11.30 -8.96
CA GLN A 68 2.08 12.73 -9.27
C GLN A 68 1.18 13.49 -8.29
N LYS A 69 0.31 12.79 -7.55
CA LYS A 69 -0.63 13.38 -6.58
C LYS A 69 -0.01 13.69 -5.21
N LEU A 70 1.22 13.24 -4.95
CA LEU A 70 1.97 13.46 -3.72
C LEU A 70 2.82 14.74 -3.83
#